data_AF-A0A3B0PB47-F1
#
_entry.id   AF-A0A3B0PB47-F1
#
_cell.length_a   1.000
_cell.length_b   1.000
_cell.length_c   1.000
_cell.angle_alpha   90.00
_cell.angle_beta   90.00
_cell.angle_gamma   90.00
#
_symmetry.space_group_name_H-M   'P 1'
#
loop_
_entity.id
_entity.type
_entity.pdbx_description
1 polymer ?
#
loop_
_entity_poly.entity_id
_entity_poly.type
_entity_poly.pdbx_seq_one_letter_code
_entity_poly.pdbx_strand_id
1 'polypeptide(L)' 'MDKGGSRGKRARDLIIKRNLRLVVNAAKKYKNRGLSFIDLVSEGNAGLLKAAQKFDIKKGFKFSTYATW' A
#
# COMPACT_ATOMS: atom_id res chain seq x y z
N MET A 1 16.24 5.75 -6.92
CA MET A 1 15.97 6.05 -8.35
C MET A 1 15.17 4.89 -8.94
N ASP A 2 13.97 5.16 -9.46
CA ASP A 2 13.10 4.15 -10.06
C ASP A 2 13.69 3.60 -11.35
N LYS A 3 14.24 2.38 -11.28
CA LYS A 3 14.91 1.71 -12.42
C LYS A 3 13.99 1.35 -13.60
N GLY A 4 12.71 1.76 -13.61
CA GLY A 4 11.70 1.33 -14.58
C GLY A 4 11.16 2.41 -15.55
N GLY A 5 11.63 3.66 -15.46
CA GLY A 5 11.13 4.76 -16.29
C GLY A 5 9.61 5.01 -16.16
N SER A 6 8.99 5.61 -17.17
CA SER A 6 7.55 5.95 -17.18
C SER A 6 6.62 4.73 -17.00
N ARG A 7 7.00 3.57 -17.57
CA ARG A 7 6.27 2.30 -17.44
C ARG A 7 6.31 1.76 -16.01
N GLY A 8 7.48 1.78 -15.37
CA GLY A 8 7.62 1.38 -13.97
C GLY A 8 6.80 2.26 -13.03
N LYS A 9 6.80 3.58 -13.25
CA LYS A 9 5.97 4.51 -12.49
C LYS A 9 4.48 4.20 -12.66
N ARG A 10 4.02 3.98 -13.89
CA ARG A 10 2.59 3.68 -14.17
C ARG A 10 2.16 2.34 -13.57
N ALA A 11 3.01 1.32 -13.60
CA ALA A 11 2.75 0.04 -12.96
C ALA A 11 2.65 0.17 -11.44
N ARG A 12 3.53 0.98 -10.82
CA ARG A 12 3.44 1.28 -9.39
C ARG A 12 2.17 2.06 -9.04
N ASP A 13 1.82 3.07 -9.82
CA ASP A 13 0.58 3.83 -9.61
C ASP A 13 -0.66 2.92 -9.72
N LEU A 14 -0.66 1.96 -10.65
CA LEU A 14 -1.72 0.97 -10.78
C LEU A 14 -1.80 0.02 -9.59
N ILE A 15 -0.67 -0.51 -9.10
CA ILE A 15 -0.66 -1.45 -7.97
C ILE A 15 -1.16 -0.76 -6.69
N ILE A 16 -0.78 0.51 -6.47
CA ILE A 16 -1.27 1.31 -5.34
C ILE A 16 -2.78 1.51 -5.46
N LYS A 17 -3.26 2.03 -6.59
CA LYS A 17 -4.69 2.35 -6.80
C LYS A 17 -5.59 1.12 -6.63
N ARG A 18 -5.14 -0.05 -7.11
CA ARG A 18 -5.88 -1.32 -6.96
C ARG A 18 -5.99 -1.78 -5.50
N ASN A 19 -5.12 -1.33 -4.61
CA ASN A 19 -5.04 -1.79 -3.21
C ASN A 19 -5.47 -0.72 -2.19
N LEU A 20 -6.01 0.43 -2.58
CA LEU A 20 -6.51 1.44 -1.62
C LEU A 20 -7.62 0.88 -0.70
N ARG A 21 -8.44 -0.05 -1.19
CA ARG A 21 -9.49 -0.71 -0.39
C ARG A 21 -8.92 -1.62 0.70
N LEU A 22 -7.70 -2.13 0.52
CA LEU A 22 -7.00 -2.93 1.53
C LEU A 22 -6.73 -2.07 2.77
N VAL A 23 -6.23 -0.85 2.57
CA VAL A 23 -5.95 0.12 3.64
C VAL A 23 -7.21 0.44 4.42
N VAL A 24 -8.31 0.73 3.73
CA VAL A 24 -9.60 1.02 4.37
C VAL A 24 -10.09 -0.16 5.21
N ASN A 25 -9.96 -1.38 4.72
CA ASN A 25 -10.35 -2.59 5.45
C ASN A 25 -9.43 -2.89 6.64
N ALA A 26 -8.13 -2.61 6.53
CA ALA A 26 -7.18 -2.73 7.64
C ALA A 26 -7.48 -1.69 8.74
N ALA A 27 -7.66 -0.41 8.36
CA ALA A 27 -7.94 0.70 9.28
C ALA A 27 -9.23 0.48 10.10
N LYS A 28 -10.24 -0.21 9.56
CA LYS A 28 -11.46 -0.56 10.30
C LYS A 28 -11.19 -1.35 11.58
N LYS A 29 -10.14 -2.19 11.61
CA LYS A 29 -9.76 -3.00 12.78
C LYS A 29 -9.16 -2.19 13.93
N TYR A 30 -8.69 -0.97 13.64
CA TYR A 30 -8.05 -0.07 14.60
C TYR A 30 -8.95 1.09 15.03
N LYS A 31 -10.24 1.07 14.64
CA LYS A 31 -11.22 2.03 15.14
C LYS A 31 -11.30 1.98 16.67
N ASN A 32 -11.62 3.13 17.28
CA ASN A 32 -11.81 3.30 18.73
C ASN A 32 -10.54 3.11 19.58
N ARG A 33 -9.35 3.22 18.97
CA ARG A 33 -8.06 3.17 19.69
C ARG A 33 -7.42 4.56 19.92
N GLY A 34 -8.24 5.61 19.94
CA GLY A 34 -7.79 6.99 20.20
C GLY A 34 -7.34 7.79 18.96
N LEU A 35 -7.28 7.18 17.78
CA LEU A 35 -7.00 7.87 16.51
C LEU A 35 -8.27 8.02 15.65
N SER A 36 -8.34 9.10 14.87
CA SER A 36 -9.44 9.27 13.91
C SER A 36 -9.32 8.25 12.78
N PHE A 37 -10.45 7.88 12.19
CA PHE A 37 -10.46 6.94 11.07
C PHE A 37 -9.69 7.46 9.84
N ILE A 38 -9.69 8.78 9.63
CA ILE A 38 -8.97 9.42 8.53
C ILE A 38 -7.46 9.35 8.75
N ASP A 39 -6.99 9.48 9.99
CA ASP A 39 -5.58 9.37 10.33
C ASP A 39 -5.07 7.94 10.08
N LEU A 40 -5.83 6.92 10.54
CA LEU A 40 -5.51 5.51 10.31
C LEU A 40 -5.42 5.17 8.81
N VAL A 41 -6.32 5.72 7.99
CA VAL A 41 -6.30 5.52 6.54
C VAL A 41 -5.10 6.24 5.91
N SER A 42 -4.79 7.46 6.37
CA SER A 42 -3.67 8.25 5.84
C SER A 42 -2.33 7.59 6.14
N GLU A 43 -2.14 7.12 7.38
CA GLU A 43 -0.95 6.37 7.77
C GLU A 43 -0.83 5.04 7.02
N GLY A 44 -1.93 4.30 6.89
CA GLY A 44 -1.95 3.07 6.09
C GLY A 44 -1.65 3.30 4.60
N ASN A 45 -2.10 4.42 4.03
CA ASN A 45 -1.75 4.80 2.65
C ASN A 45 -0.26 5.11 2.52
N ALA A 46 0.35 5.77 3.51
CA ALA A 46 1.79 6.01 3.53
C ALA A 46 2.58 4.70 3.61
N GLY A 47 2.12 3.73 4.41
CA GLY A 47 2.65 2.37 4.46
C GLY A 47 2.55 1.65 3.10
N LEU A 48 1.39 1.72 2.46
CA LEU A 48 1.15 1.13 1.14
C LEU A 48 2.10 1.68 0.07
N LEU A 49 2.35 3.00 0.07
CA LEU A 49 3.30 3.65 -0.83
C LEU A 49 4.72 3.14 -0.61
N LYS A 50 5.16 3.01 0.64
CA LYS A 50 6.49 2.45 0.99
C LYS A 50 6.61 0.99 0.56
N ALA A 51 5.56 0.18 0.78
CA ALA A 51 5.54 -1.21 0.33
C ALA A 51 5.64 -1.31 -1.20
N ALA A 52 4.92 -0.45 -1.94
CA ALA A 52 4.97 -0.43 -3.40
C ALA A 52 6.35 -0.01 -3.96
N GLN A 53 7.16 0.72 -3.19
CA GLN A 53 8.54 1.05 -3.57
C GLN A 53 9.50 -0.15 -3.44
N LYS A 54 9.27 -1.01 -2.44
CA LYS A 54 10.14 -2.15 -2.11
C LYS A 54 9.66 -3.48 -2.69
N PHE A 55 8.44 -3.53 -3.19
CA PHE A 55 7.84 -4.76 -3.70
C PHE A 55 8.59 -5.28 -4.93
N ASP A 56 8.96 -6.55 -4.87
CA ASP A 56 9.60 -7.28 -5.96
C ASP A 56 8.71 -8.44 -6.39
N ILE A 57 8.17 -8.34 -7.60
CA ILE A 57 7.30 -9.36 -8.21
C ILE A 57 8.06 -10.69 -8.39
N LYS A 58 9.39 -10.66 -8.57
CA LYS A 58 10.19 -11.86 -8.79
C LYS A 58 10.24 -12.80 -7.58
N LYS A 59 9.88 -12.30 -6.40
CA LYS A 59 9.80 -13.10 -5.17
C LYS A 59 8.54 -13.99 -5.13
N GLY A 60 7.60 -13.84 -6.06
CA GLY A 60 6.45 -14.75 -6.20
C GLY A 60 5.29 -14.52 -5.22
N PHE A 61 5.38 -13.52 -4.33
CA PHE A 61 4.32 -13.21 -3.38
C PHE A 61 3.33 -12.17 -3.91
N LYS A 62 2.05 -12.29 -3.49
CA LYS A 62 1.04 -11.26 -3.78
C LYS A 62 1.36 -9.97 -3.03
N PHE A 63 1.15 -8.83 -3.70
CA PHE A 63 1.39 -7.52 -3.10
C PHE A 63 0.53 -7.27 -1.85
N SER A 64 -0.72 -7.72 -1.83
CA SER A 64 -1.61 -7.60 -0.66
C SER A 64 -1.04 -8.29 0.58
N THR A 65 -0.35 -9.42 0.41
CA THR A 65 0.32 -10.12 1.50
C THR A 65 1.51 -9.32 1.99
N TYR A 66 2.33 -8.80 1.08
CA TYR A 66 3.50 -7.98 1.41
C TYR A 66 3.14 -6.67 2.12
N ALA A 67 2.07 -5.99 1.67
CA ALA A 67 1.66 -4.68 2.19
C ALA A 67 0.91 -4.73 3.53
N THR A 68 0.55 -5.93 4.01
CA THR A 68 -0.15 -6.11 5.30
C THR A 68 0.84 -6.41 6.45
N TRP A 69 2.11 -6.68 6.14
CA TRP A 69 3.21 -6.86 7.09
C TRP A 69 3.96 -5.56 7.32
#